data_AF-A0A2N6DI86-F1
#
_entry.id   AF-A0A2N6DI86-F1
#
_cell.length_a   1.000
_cell.length_b   1.000
_cell.length_c   1.000
_cell.angle_alpha   90.00
_cell.angle_beta   90.00
_cell.angle_gamma   90.00
#
_symmetry.space_group_name_H-M   'P 1'
#
loop_
_entity.id
_entity.type
_entity.pdbx_description
1 polymer ?
#
loop_
_entity_poly.entity_id
_entity_poly.type
_entity_poly.pdbx_seq_one_letter_code
_entity_poly.pdbx_strand_id
1 'polypeptide(L)' 'MKPVTNIWHPCTQMKDHEKYPLVKIDRGEGIYLIDEHGNKLIDAVSSWWVNLFGHNTPRLKNAIKDQLDKL' A
#
# COMPACT_ATOMS: atom_id res chain seq x y z
N MET A 1 5.09 7.13 -17.08
CA MET A 1 3.77 7.07 -16.41
C MET A 1 3.35 8.50 -16.06
N LYS A 2 2.13 8.94 -16.40
CA LYS A 2 1.70 10.32 -16.09
C LYS A 2 1.54 10.46 -14.57
N PRO A 3 2.13 11.49 -13.93
CA PRO A 3 1.95 11.72 -12.50
C PRO A 3 0.47 11.97 -12.21
N VAL A 4 -0.02 11.45 -11.08
CA VAL A 4 -1.41 11.68 -10.65
C VAL A 4 -1.51 13.13 -10.20
N THR A 5 -2.09 13.98 -11.04
CA THR A 5 -2.07 15.45 -10.85
C THR A 5 -3.00 15.95 -9.74
N ASN A 6 -3.80 15.05 -9.16
CA ASN A 6 -4.84 15.39 -8.20
C ASN A 6 -4.51 14.93 -6.77
N ILE A 7 -3.28 14.46 -6.53
CA ILE A 7 -2.84 13.99 -5.21
C ILE A 7 -1.62 14.80 -4.78
N TRP A 8 -1.70 15.41 -3.61
CA TRP A 8 -0.52 15.96 -2.92
C TRP A 8 -0.04 14.93 -1.91
N HIS A 9 1.13 14.34 -2.17
CA HIS A 9 1.66 13.28 -1.33
C HIS A 9 2.28 13.84 -0.04
N PRO A 10 1.96 13.24 1.13
CA PRO A 10 2.58 13.61 2.39
C PRO A 10 4.09 13.32 2.39
N CYS A 11 4.85 14.13 3.11
CA CYS A 11 6.30 13.96 3.30
C CYS A 11 7.10 13.74 2.00
N THR A 12 6.63 14.28 0.88
CA THR A 12 7.19 14.05 -0.45
C THR A 12 7.40 15.37 -1.19
N GLN A 13 8.56 15.54 -1.81
CA GLN A 13 8.79 16.67 -2.72
C GLN A 13 8.08 16.40 -4.05
N MET A 14 7.00 17.13 -4.31
CA MET A 14 6.14 16.89 -5.47
C MET A 14 6.86 17.01 -6.81
N LYS A 15 7.86 17.90 -6.93
CA LYS A 15 8.65 18.05 -8.15
C LYS A 15 9.53 16.83 -8.46
N ASP A 16 9.95 16.08 -7.44
CA ASP A 16 10.79 14.91 -7.64
C ASP A 16 10.07 13.81 -8.41
N HIS A 17 8.73 13.79 -8.41
CA HIS A 17 7.93 12.84 -9.18
C HIS A 17 8.06 12.98 -10.70
N GLU A 18 8.53 14.12 -11.20
CA GLU A 18 8.87 14.28 -12.62
C GLU A 18 10.05 13.39 -13.03
N LYS A 19 10.97 13.13 -12.09
CA LYS A 19 12.18 12.32 -12.30
C LYS A 19 12.04 10.90 -11.74
N TYR A 20 11.44 10.76 -10.57
CA TYR A 20 11.25 9.51 -9.84
C TYR A 20 9.76 9.24 -9.69
N PRO A 21 9.14 8.58 -10.69
CA PRO A 21 7.72 8.30 -10.63
C PRO A 21 7.39 7.42 -9.43
N LEU A 22 6.22 7.65 -8.83
CA LEU A 22 5.70 6.82 -7.76
C LEU A 22 5.49 5.39 -8.23
N VAL A 23 5.81 4.44 -7.35
CA VAL A 23 5.41 3.04 -7.53
C VAL A 23 3.98 2.91 -7.05
N LYS A 24 3.04 2.63 -7.97
CA LYS A 24 1.67 2.32 -7.59
C LYS A 24 1.59 0.89 -7.10
N ILE A 25 1.18 0.75 -5.84
CA ILE A 25 0.91 -0.55 -5.23
C ILE A 25 -0.55 -0.95 -5.52
N ASP A 26 -0.74 -2.14 -6.07
CA ASP A 26 -2.05 -2.75 -6.37
C ASP A 26 -2.60 -3.51 -5.16
N ARG A 27 -1.78 -4.37 -4.55
CA ARG A 27 -2.18 -5.19 -3.40
C ARG A 27 -0.97 -5.56 -2.52
N GLY A 28 -1.24 -6.13 -1.35
CA GLY A 28 -0.22 -6.71 -0.49
C GLY A 28 -0.58 -8.13 -0.04
N GLU A 29 0.44 -8.94 0.24
CA GLU A 29 0.30 -10.31 0.75
C GLU A 29 1.50 -10.69 1.63
N GLY A 30 1.25 -11.01 2.90
CA GLY A 30 2.33 -11.28 3.85
C GLY A 30 3.25 -10.08 4.00
N ILE A 31 4.56 -10.26 3.79
CA ILE A 31 5.54 -9.16 3.85
C ILE A 31 5.68 -8.40 2.53
N TYR A 32 4.91 -8.73 1.49
CA TYR A 32 5.09 -8.16 0.16
C TYR A 32 4.04 -7.09 -0.16
N LEU A 33 4.50 -6.02 -0.82
CA LEU A 33 3.70 -5.12 -1.65
C LEU A 33 3.86 -5.57 -3.10
N ILE A 34 2.78 -5.52 -3.88
CA ILE A 34 2.75 -5.94 -5.28
C ILE A 34 2.29 -4.76 -6.12
N ASP A 35 3.11 -4.35 -7.09
CA ASP A 35 2.78 -3.24 -7.99
C ASP A 35 1.78 -3.65 -9.08
N GLU A 36 1.31 -2.67 -9.87
CA GLU A 36 0.36 -2.89 -10.97
C GLU A 36 0.89 -3.78 -12.10
N HIS A 37 2.20 -4.06 -12.12
CA HIS A 37 2.86 -4.96 -13.08
C HIS A 37 3.11 -6.36 -12.49
N GLY A 38 2.75 -6.59 -11.23
CA GLY A 38 2.94 -7.87 -10.54
C GLY A 38 4.32 -8.04 -9.89
N ASN A 39 5.17 -7.01 -9.87
CA ASN A 39 6.46 -7.08 -9.19
C ASN A 39 6.25 -7.09 -7.68
N LYS A 40 7.00 -7.97 -6.98
CA LYS A 40 6.96 -8.09 -5.52
C LYS A 40 8.07 -7.27 -4.88
N LEU A 41 7.69 -6.39 -3.95
CA LEU A 41 8.59 -5.62 -3.10
C LEU A 41 8.41 -6.05 -1.65
N ILE A 42 9.50 -6.27 -0.91
CA ILE A 42 9.40 -6.50 0.54
C ILE A 42 9.05 -5.17 1.22
N ASP A 43 8.00 -5.16 2.04
CA ASP A 43 7.64 -4.05 2.92
C ASP A 43 8.58 -4.00 4.13
N ALA A 44 9.82 -3.56 3.90
CA ALA A 44 10.87 -3.53 4.90
C ALA A 44 10.67 -2.45 5.98
N VAL A 45 9.68 -1.57 5.83
CA VAL A 45 9.38 -0.47 6.77
C VAL A 45 7.97 -0.58 7.37
N SER A 46 7.30 -1.72 7.18
CA SER A 46 5.95 -1.97 7.69
C SER A 46 4.94 -0.87 7.33
N SER A 47 5.01 -0.34 6.11
CA SER A 47 4.11 0.70 5.58
C SER A 47 3.94 1.89 6.54
N TRP A 48 5.06 2.48 6.95
CA TRP A 48 5.17 3.50 8.01
C TRP A 48 4.98 2.94 9.42
N TRP A 49 5.64 1.81 9.69
CA TRP A 49 5.78 1.20 11.02
C TRP A 49 4.46 0.77 11.67
N VAL A 50 3.40 0.62 10.87
CA VAL A 50 2.05 0.25 11.36
C VAL A 50 1.63 -1.17 10.99
N ASN A 51 2.34 -1.85 10.09
CA ASN A 51 2.02 -3.22 9.70
C ASN A 51 2.78 -4.25 10.54
N LEU A 52 2.09 -4.89 11.49
CA LEU A 52 2.68 -5.91 12.38
C LEU A 52 2.51 -7.34 11.88
N PHE A 53 1.37 -7.67 11.27
CA PHE A 53 0.99 -9.05 10.94
C PHE A 53 1.20 -9.41 9.47
N GLY A 54 1.61 -8.42 8.66
CA GLY A 54 1.65 -8.55 7.22
C GLY A 54 0.32 -8.19 6.57
N HIS A 55 0.41 -7.88 5.28
CA HIS A 55 -0.71 -7.52 4.45
C HIS A 55 -1.65 -8.71 4.25
N ASN A 56 -2.95 -8.41 4.11
CA ASN A 56 -3.99 -9.38 3.79
C ASN A 56 -4.17 -10.51 4.83
N THR A 57 -3.89 -10.24 6.11
CA THR A 57 -4.02 -11.21 7.21
C THR A 57 -5.46 -11.76 7.32
N PRO A 58 -5.71 -13.07 7.13
CA PRO A 58 -7.06 -13.64 7.11
C PRO A 58 -7.87 -13.37 8.39
N ARG A 59 -7.22 -13.47 9.56
CA ARG A 59 -7.85 -13.21 10.86
C ARG A 59 -8.43 -11.78 10.95
N LEU A 60 -7.66 -10.77 10.54
CA LEU A 60 -8.10 -9.38 10.58
C LEU A 60 -9.20 -9.10 9.55
N LYS A 61 -9.05 -9.64 8.33
CA LYS A 61 -10.06 -9.50 7.29
C LYS A 61 -11.41 -10.07 7.75
N ASN A 62 -11.41 -11.26 8.34
CA ASN A 62 -12.63 -11.89 8.84
C ASN A 62 -13.25 -11.08 9.97
N ALA A 63 -12.45 -10.62 10.95
CA ALA A 63 -12.95 -9.79 12.04
C ALA A 63 -13.62 -8.48 11.56
N ILE A 64 -13.08 -7.85 10.51
CA ILE A 64 -13.70 -6.66 9.89
C ILE A 64 -15.03 -7.00 9.22
N LYS A 65 -15.09 -8.11 8.46
CA LYS A 65 -16.32 -8.56 7.80
C LYS A 65 -17.41 -8.91 8.81
N ASP A 66 -17.06 -9.70 9.83
CA ASP A 66 -17.98 -10.11 10.89
C ASP A 66 -18.56 -8.90 11.63
N GLN A 67 -17.79 -7.80 11.76
CA GLN A 67 -18.26 -6.57 12.37
C GLN A 67 -19.12 -5.74 11.42
N LEU A 68 -18.82 -5.74 10.12
CA LEU A 68 -19.63 -5.06 9.11
C LEU A 68 -21.03 -5.68 9.00
N ASP A 69 -21.12 -7.01 9.09
CA ASP A 69 -22.40 -7.75 9.02
C ASP A 69 -23.29 -7.56 10.27
N LYS A 70 -22.77 -6.98 11.35
CA LYS A 70 -23.50 -6.70 12.60
C LYS A 70 -24.12 -5.30 12.67
N LEU A 71 -23.76 -4.40 11.75
CA LEU A 71 -24.20 -3.00 11.70
C LEU A 71 -25.30 -2.82 10.65
#